data_AF-A0A964Z3R0-F1
#
_entry.id   AF-A0A964Z3R0-F1
#
_cell.length_a   1.000
_cell.length_b   1.000
_cell.length_c   1.000
_cell.angle_alpha   90.00
_cell.angle_beta   90.00
_cell.angle_gamma   90.00
#
_symmetry.space_group_name_H-M   'P 1'
#
loop_
_entity.id
_entity.type
_entity.pdbx_description
1 polymer ?
#
loop_
_entity_poly.entity_id
_entity_poly.type
_entity_poly.pdbx_seq_one_letter_code
_entity_poly.pdbx_strand_id
1 'polypeptide(L)'
;MDSQNPEASSAQELAAVRQLKGSNRAPDVLDVGLAFAVAGAAEGLFAPYKVATWNDIPAGAKEKSGLYYADYGGVIAIGYDAKKVKVAPKSIKDLGNARYKNQVALNGNPTSAGAALGAMFAISVSASGGEKGLNNMKAGVDLV
;
A
#
# COMPACT_ATOMS: atom_id res chain seq x y z
N MET A 1 15.07 4.59 20.32
CA MET A 1 14.57 4.76 18.94
C MET A 1 13.33 5.60 19.11
N ASP A 2 13.44 6.86 18.72
CA ASP A 2 12.44 7.87 19.07
C ASP A 2 11.68 8.23 17.81
N SER A 3 10.35 8.07 17.82
CA SER A 3 9.51 8.48 16.70
C SER A 3 9.42 10.00 16.66
N GLN A 4 9.90 10.61 15.57
CA GLN A 4 9.88 12.07 15.40
C GLN A 4 8.46 12.59 15.12
N ASN A 5 7.67 11.82 14.38
CA ASN A 5 6.26 12.11 14.10
C ASN A 5 5.54 10.81 13.70
N PRO A 6 4.70 10.21 14.58
CA PRO A 6 4.01 8.96 14.28
C PRO A 6 2.92 9.09 13.21
N GLU A 7 2.48 10.31 12.91
CA GLU A 7 1.43 10.60 11.93
C GLU A 7 2.01 11.15 10.61
N ALA A 8 3.31 11.02 10.39
CA ALA A 8 3.94 11.47 9.16
C ALA A 8 3.46 10.63 7.97
N SER A 9 3.15 11.29 6.86
CA SER A 9 3.02 10.63 5.56
C SER A 9 4.40 10.28 5.00
N SER A 10 4.46 9.31 4.09
CA SER A 10 5.71 8.95 3.41
C SER A 10 6.40 10.13 2.69
N ALA A 11 5.62 11.09 2.18
CA ALA A 11 6.16 12.31 1.59
C ALA A 11 6.87 13.20 2.62
N GLN A 12 6.29 13.33 3.82
CA GLN A 12 6.87 14.10 4.92
C GLN A 12 8.12 13.43 5.47
N GLU A 13 8.14 12.09 5.54
CA GLU A 13 9.32 11.33 5.92
C GLU A 13 10.50 11.56 4.96
N LEU A 14 10.29 11.47 3.65
CA LEU A 14 11.34 11.80 2.68
C LEU A 14 11.76 13.28 2.75
N ALA A 15 10.82 14.19 3.03
CA ALA A 15 11.16 15.61 3.23
C ALA A 15 12.06 15.80 4.47
N ALA A 16 11.79 15.08 5.57
CA ALA A 16 12.61 15.11 6.77
C ALA A 16 14.03 14.59 6.51
N VAL A 17 14.20 13.50 5.75
CA VAL A 17 15.53 13.01 5.34
C VAL A 17 16.30 14.09 4.58
N ARG A 18 15.67 14.78 3.63
CA ARG A 18 16.31 15.85 2.86
C ARG A 18 16.70 17.03 3.74
N GLN A 19 15.81 17.46 4.62
CA GLN A 19 16.00 18.66 5.46
C GLN A 19 17.00 18.45 6.59
N LEU A 20 17.02 17.25 7.19
CA LEU A 20 17.79 16.96 8.40
C LEU A 20 19.09 16.21 8.10
N LYS A 21 19.42 16.00 6.82
CA LYS A 21 20.64 15.32 6.37
C LYS A 21 21.89 15.90 7.03
N GLY A 22 22.70 15.03 7.63
CA GLY A 22 23.95 15.42 8.30
C GLY A 22 23.77 16.01 9.71
N SER A 23 22.53 16.15 10.21
CA SER A 23 22.25 16.52 11.60
C SER A 23 22.06 15.28 12.48
N ASN A 24 22.12 15.48 13.80
CA ASN A 24 21.76 14.45 14.79
C ASN A 24 20.24 14.16 14.88
N ARG A 25 19.44 14.83 14.05
CA ARG A 25 17.98 14.62 13.93
C ARG A 25 17.59 13.93 12.62
N ALA A 26 18.56 13.55 11.79
CA ALA A 26 18.28 12.78 10.58
C ALA A 26 17.52 11.49 10.94
N PRO A 27 16.45 11.13 10.22
CA PRO A 27 15.77 9.85 10.44
C PRO A 27 16.71 8.67 10.18
N ASP A 28 16.70 7.68 11.08
CA ASP A 28 17.50 6.46 10.94
C ASP A 28 16.78 5.36 10.14
N VAL A 29 15.46 5.26 10.31
CA VAL A 29 14.58 4.26 9.69
C VAL A 29 13.29 4.96 9.25
N LEU A 30 12.72 4.52 8.14
CA LEU A 30 11.52 5.10 7.52
C LEU A 30 10.49 4.00 7.28
N ASP A 31 9.21 4.30 7.46
CA ASP A 31 8.10 3.41 7.11
C ASP A 31 7.30 4.07 5.99
N VAL A 32 7.65 3.69 4.76
CA VAL A 32 7.13 4.37 3.57
C VAL A 32 6.50 3.41 2.59
N GLY A 33 5.45 3.86 1.91
CA GLY A 33 4.87 3.10 0.81
C GLY A 33 5.88 2.87 -0.32
N LEU A 34 5.74 1.74 -1.04
CA LEU A 34 6.70 1.29 -2.06
C LEU A 34 7.10 2.36 -3.09
N ALA A 35 6.13 3.16 -3.56
CA ALA A 35 6.41 4.24 -4.51
C ALA A 35 7.40 5.28 -3.96
N PHE A 36 7.31 5.61 -2.67
CA PHE A 36 8.22 6.53 -2.00
C PHE A 36 9.57 5.88 -1.71
N ALA A 37 9.61 4.58 -1.38
CA ALA A 37 10.86 3.83 -1.26
C ALA A 37 11.64 3.84 -2.59
N VAL A 38 10.97 3.59 -3.72
CA VAL A 38 11.57 3.65 -5.05
C VAL A 38 12.09 5.06 -5.37
N ALA A 39 11.28 6.10 -5.12
CA ALA A 39 11.67 7.49 -5.37
C ALA A 39 12.86 7.91 -4.50
N GLY A 40 12.82 7.63 -3.20
CA GLY A 40 13.91 7.97 -2.28
C GLY A 40 15.21 7.24 -2.59
N ALA A 41 15.14 5.98 -3.01
CA ALA A 41 16.31 5.24 -3.49
C ALA A 41 16.89 5.85 -4.77
N ALA A 42 16.06 6.23 -5.74
CA ALA A 42 16.49 6.89 -6.97
C ALA A 42 17.13 8.27 -6.72
N GLU A 43 16.68 8.98 -5.68
CA GLU A 43 17.24 10.25 -5.21
C GLU A 43 18.50 10.10 -4.35
N GLY A 44 18.92 8.87 -4.01
CA GLY A 44 20.08 8.63 -3.15
C GLY A 44 19.87 9.07 -1.70
N LEU A 45 18.63 8.99 -1.20
CA LEU A 45 18.29 9.37 0.17
C LEU A 45 18.63 8.29 1.21
N PHE A 46 18.81 7.04 0.77
CA PHE A 46 18.98 5.90 1.66
C PHE A 46 20.40 5.35 1.65
N ALA A 47 20.84 4.85 2.78
CA ALA A 47 22.06 4.05 2.87
C ALA A 47 21.72 2.56 2.68
N PRO A 48 22.54 1.79 1.95
CA PRO A 48 22.29 0.36 1.77
C PRO A 48 22.49 -0.37 3.11
N TYR A 49 21.50 -1.16 3.51
CA TYR A 49 21.56 -1.99 4.70
C TYR A 49 20.85 -3.33 4.47
N LYS A 50 21.56 -4.42 4.76
CA LYS A 50 21.03 -5.79 4.70
C LYS A 50 20.94 -6.32 6.12
N VAL A 51 19.72 -6.57 6.58
CA VAL A 51 19.46 -7.11 7.92
C VAL A 51 20.09 -8.50 8.11
N ALA A 52 20.25 -8.95 9.35
CA ALA A 52 20.84 -10.26 9.65
C ALA A 52 20.11 -11.43 8.94
N THR A 53 18.80 -11.34 8.78
CA THR A 53 17.93 -12.30 8.08
C THR A 53 17.67 -11.94 6.61
N TRP A 54 18.55 -11.15 5.98
CA TRP A 54 18.36 -10.66 4.61
C TRP A 54 18.05 -11.77 3.59
N ASN A 55 18.62 -12.96 3.78
CA ASN A 55 18.43 -14.09 2.89
C ASN A 55 17.04 -14.72 3.00
N ASP A 56 16.33 -14.49 4.11
CA ASP A 56 14.97 -15.00 4.33
C ASP A 56 13.91 -14.12 3.65
N ILE A 57 14.26 -12.87 3.31
CA ILE A 57 13.35 -11.95 2.61
C ILE A 57 13.23 -12.40 1.14
N PRO A 58 12.01 -12.64 0.62
CA PRO A 58 11.80 -13.00 -0.79
C PRO A 58 12.39 -11.97 -1.75
N ALA A 59 12.92 -12.41 -2.90
CA ALA A 59 13.55 -11.52 -3.87
C ALA A 59 12.61 -10.41 -4.39
N GLY A 60 11.31 -10.69 -4.52
CA GLY A 60 10.31 -9.70 -4.92
C GLY A 60 9.93 -8.70 -3.82
N ALA A 61 10.38 -8.92 -2.58
CA ALA A 61 10.10 -8.09 -1.42
C ALA A 61 11.34 -7.29 -0.97
N LYS A 62 12.42 -7.27 -1.75
CA LYS A 62 13.63 -6.51 -1.41
C LYS A 62 14.31 -5.91 -2.64
N GLU A 63 14.85 -4.72 -2.48
CA GLU A 63 15.76 -4.14 -3.46
C GLU A 63 17.14 -4.83 -3.33
N LYS A 64 17.80 -5.11 -4.45
CA LYS A 64 19.00 -5.96 -4.50
C LYS A 64 20.20 -5.40 -3.72
N SER A 65 20.38 -4.08 -3.75
CA SER A 65 21.49 -3.40 -3.08
C SER A 65 21.27 -3.19 -1.58
N GLY A 66 20.02 -3.31 -1.11
CA GLY A 66 19.65 -3.12 0.30
C GLY A 66 19.22 -1.70 0.62
N LEU A 67 18.84 -0.90 -0.38
CA LEU A 67 18.34 0.46 -0.14
C LEU A 67 16.95 0.47 0.51
N TYR A 68 16.16 -0.57 0.27
CA TYR A 68 14.88 -0.81 0.93
C TYR A 68 14.49 -2.29 0.83
N TYR A 69 13.61 -2.72 1.72
CA TYR A 69 12.93 -4.01 1.69
C TYR A 69 11.56 -3.85 2.34
N ALA A 70 10.63 -4.74 2.01
CA ALA A 70 9.33 -4.77 2.66
C ALA A 70 9.47 -5.36 4.06
N ASP A 71 9.05 -4.60 5.06
CA ASP A 71 8.96 -5.01 6.46
C ASP A 71 7.67 -5.81 6.73
N TYR A 72 6.59 -5.48 6.04
CA TYR A 72 5.37 -6.27 5.96
C TYR A 72 4.75 -6.22 4.55
N GLY A 73 3.89 -7.19 4.27
CA GLY A 73 3.08 -7.27 3.05
C GLY A 73 1.64 -7.65 3.37
N GLY A 74 0.76 -7.50 2.40
CA GLY A 74 -0.66 -7.81 2.56
C GLY A 74 -1.30 -8.34 1.29
N VAL A 75 -2.45 -8.99 1.46
CA VAL A 75 -3.33 -9.39 0.36
C VAL A 75 -4.62 -8.60 0.45
N ILE A 76 -5.18 -8.22 -0.70
CA ILE A 76 -6.53 -7.64 -0.74
C ILE A 76 -7.52 -8.77 -0.48
N ALA A 77 -8.34 -8.62 0.55
CA ALA A 77 -9.33 -9.60 0.97
C ALA A 77 -10.70 -8.95 1.17
N ILE A 78 -11.76 -9.77 1.12
CA ILE A 78 -13.14 -9.34 1.37
C ILE A 78 -13.53 -9.76 2.78
N GLY A 79 -13.75 -8.78 3.66
CA GLY A 79 -14.44 -8.98 4.93
C GLY A 79 -15.94 -8.70 4.78
N TYR A 80 -16.79 -9.48 5.45
CA TYR A 80 -18.25 -9.23 5.47
C TYR A 80 -18.87 -9.56 6.83
N ASP A 81 -19.94 -8.83 7.19
CA ASP A 81 -20.76 -9.15 8.36
C ASP A 81 -21.74 -10.28 8.03
N ALA A 82 -21.45 -11.50 8.50
CA ALA A 82 -22.27 -12.69 8.24
C ALA A 82 -23.71 -12.60 8.81
N LYS A 83 -23.99 -11.67 9.73
CA LYS A 83 -25.36 -11.42 10.20
C LYS A 83 -26.17 -10.64 9.17
N LYS A 84 -25.54 -9.78 8.37
CA LYS A 84 -26.20 -8.92 7.37
C LYS A 84 -26.09 -9.47 5.95
N VAL A 85 -24.92 -9.96 5.56
CA VAL A 85 -24.64 -10.50 4.22
C VAL A 85 -24.86 -12.02 4.24
N LYS A 86 -26.03 -12.46 3.75
CA LYS A 86 -26.45 -13.87 3.78
C LYS A 86 -25.86 -14.73 2.66
N VAL A 87 -25.47 -14.11 1.56
CA VAL A 87 -24.70 -14.76 0.49
C VAL A 87 -23.29 -14.21 0.57
N ALA A 88 -22.33 -15.05 0.95
CA ALA A 88 -20.93 -14.63 1.04
C ALA A 88 -20.38 -14.33 -0.37
N PRO A 89 -19.71 -13.18 -0.59
CA PRO A 89 -18.96 -12.95 -1.81
C PRO A 89 -17.77 -13.91 -1.87
N LYS A 90 -17.57 -14.56 -3.01
CA LYS A 90 -16.49 -15.53 -3.25
C LYS A 90 -15.36 -14.93 -4.08
N SER A 91 -15.61 -13.80 -4.73
CA SER A 91 -14.64 -13.07 -5.53
C SER A 91 -14.89 -11.57 -5.47
N ILE A 92 -13.88 -10.77 -5.83
CA ILE A 92 -14.03 -9.32 -5.97
C ILE A 92 -15.08 -8.98 -7.03
N LYS A 93 -15.16 -9.79 -8.10
CA LYS A 93 -16.17 -9.64 -9.16
C LYS A 93 -17.61 -9.77 -8.62
N ASP A 94 -17.83 -10.58 -7.59
CA ASP A 94 -19.17 -10.77 -7.02
C ASP A 94 -19.71 -9.47 -6.42
N LEU A 95 -18.83 -8.58 -5.92
CA LEU A 95 -19.23 -7.32 -5.29
C LEU A 95 -20.04 -6.42 -6.22
N GLY A 96 -19.84 -6.52 -7.55
CA GLY A 96 -20.63 -5.80 -8.55
C GLY A 96 -22.07 -6.31 -8.73
N ASN A 97 -22.46 -7.41 -8.07
CA ASN A 97 -23.83 -7.91 -8.12
C ASN A 97 -24.79 -6.94 -7.40
N ALA A 98 -25.97 -6.71 -7.99
CA ALA A 98 -27.01 -5.84 -7.43
C ALA A 98 -27.36 -6.13 -5.96
N ARG A 99 -27.18 -7.38 -5.50
CA ARG A 99 -27.41 -7.77 -4.09
C ARG A 99 -26.49 -7.09 -3.07
N TYR A 100 -25.32 -6.63 -3.49
CA TYR A 100 -24.35 -5.94 -2.63
C TYR A 100 -24.33 -4.43 -2.86
N LYS A 101 -25.27 -3.90 -3.65
CA LYS A 101 -25.41 -2.46 -3.88
C LYS A 101 -25.51 -1.72 -2.54
N ASN A 102 -24.71 -0.67 -2.39
CA ASN A 102 -24.58 0.14 -1.17
C ASN A 102 -24.11 -0.63 0.08
N GLN A 103 -23.46 -1.79 -0.08
CA GLN A 103 -22.92 -2.61 1.01
C GLN A 103 -21.41 -2.82 0.94
N VAL A 104 -20.73 -2.18 -0.02
CA VAL A 104 -19.27 -2.25 -0.19
C VAL A 104 -18.66 -0.98 0.41
N ALA A 105 -17.60 -1.14 1.19
CA ALA A 105 -16.85 -0.02 1.77
C ALA A 105 -15.35 -0.34 1.73
N LEU A 106 -14.54 0.72 1.66
CA LEU A 106 -13.08 0.64 1.74
C LEU A 106 -12.60 0.94 3.16
N ASN A 107 -11.46 0.34 3.53
CA ASN A 107 -10.78 0.68 4.77
C ASN A 107 -9.97 1.98 4.60
N GLY A 108 -10.67 3.12 4.60
CA GLY A 108 -10.08 4.46 4.48
C GLY A 108 -10.23 5.09 3.09
N ASN A 109 -9.65 6.29 2.94
CA ASN A 109 -9.72 7.08 1.71
C ASN A 109 -8.65 6.62 0.69
N PRO A 110 -9.01 6.18 -0.53
CA PRO A 110 -8.04 5.72 -1.53
C PRO A 110 -7.08 6.82 -2.04
N THR A 111 -7.32 8.10 -1.77
CA THR A 111 -6.37 9.18 -2.14
C THR A 111 -5.23 9.35 -1.15
N SER A 112 -5.34 8.75 0.05
CA SER A 112 -4.35 8.90 1.12
C SER A 112 -3.93 7.59 1.79
N ALA A 113 -4.74 6.53 1.67
CA ALA A 113 -4.47 5.21 2.25
C ALA A 113 -4.12 4.19 1.16
N GLY A 114 -2.91 3.63 1.23
CA GLY A 114 -2.43 2.63 0.27
C GLY A 114 -3.30 1.37 0.21
N ALA A 115 -3.85 0.92 1.34
CA ALA A 115 -4.76 -0.22 1.38
C ALA A 115 -6.06 0.02 0.61
N ALA A 116 -6.68 1.20 0.78
CA ALA A 116 -7.89 1.57 0.06
C ALA A 116 -7.63 1.73 -1.44
N LEU A 117 -6.47 2.30 -1.81
CA LEU A 117 -6.05 2.39 -3.20
C LEU A 117 -5.83 0.99 -3.83
N GLY A 118 -5.17 0.08 -3.11
CA GLY A 118 -4.98 -1.31 -3.55
C GLY A 118 -6.30 -2.05 -3.76
N ALA A 119 -7.27 -1.86 -2.85
CA ALA A 119 -8.62 -2.42 -3.00
C ALA A 119 -9.34 -1.87 -4.23
N MET A 120 -9.23 -0.56 -4.49
CA MET A 120 -9.79 0.07 -5.69
C MET A 120 -9.20 -0.51 -6.98
N PHE A 121 -7.88 -0.70 -7.05
CA PHE A 121 -7.24 -1.36 -8.19
C PHE A 121 -7.74 -2.78 -8.37
N ALA A 122 -7.84 -3.55 -7.27
CA ALA A 122 -8.30 -4.93 -7.33
C ALA A 122 -9.74 -5.03 -7.86
N ILE A 123 -10.63 -4.10 -7.44
CA ILE A 123 -11.99 -3.99 -7.97
C ILE A 123 -11.97 -3.67 -9.47
N SER A 124 -11.24 -2.63 -9.88
CA SER A 124 -11.18 -2.21 -11.27
C SER A 124 -10.62 -3.27 -12.21
N VAL A 125 -9.55 -3.96 -11.80
CA VAL A 125 -8.97 -5.08 -12.56
C VAL A 125 -9.96 -6.24 -12.65
N SER A 126 -10.65 -6.57 -11.56
CA SER A 126 -11.62 -7.66 -11.54
C SER A 126 -12.85 -7.36 -12.42
N ALA A 127 -13.38 -6.13 -12.36
CA ALA A 127 -14.52 -5.69 -13.14
C ALA A 127 -14.20 -5.56 -14.64
N SER A 128 -12.99 -5.10 -14.98
CA SER A 128 -12.56 -4.88 -16.36
C SER A 128 -11.96 -6.13 -17.03
N GLY A 129 -11.85 -7.24 -16.30
CA GLY A 129 -11.31 -8.50 -16.83
C GLY A 129 -9.81 -8.48 -17.09
N GLY A 130 -9.02 -7.79 -16.25
CA GLY A 130 -7.56 -7.77 -16.33
C GLY A 130 -6.97 -6.36 -16.40
N GLU A 131 -5.83 -6.23 -17.07
CA GLU A 131 -4.98 -5.02 -17.10
C GLU A 131 -5.71 -3.74 -17.58
N LYS A 132 -6.79 -3.89 -18.35
CA LYS A 132 -7.66 -2.76 -18.76
C LYS A 132 -8.19 -1.96 -17.56
N GLY A 133 -8.33 -2.60 -16.41
CA GLY A 133 -8.75 -1.96 -15.16
C GLY A 133 -7.68 -1.09 -14.50
N LEU A 134 -6.40 -1.28 -14.82
CA LEU A 134 -5.30 -0.50 -14.21
C LEU A 134 -5.39 0.99 -14.57
N ASN A 135 -5.90 1.30 -15.76
CA ASN A 135 -6.07 2.67 -16.24
C ASN A 135 -7.52 3.16 -16.14
N ASN A 136 -8.41 2.39 -15.49
CA ASN A 136 -9.83 2.72 -15.38
C ASN A 136 -10.36 2.45 -13.98
N MET A 137 -10.30 3.47 -13.13
CA MET A 137 -10.76 3.42 -11.74
C MET A 137 -12.27 3.60 -11.60
N LYS A 138 -13.01 3.89 -12.70
CA LYS A 138 -14.44 4.19 -12.65
C LYS A 138 -15.24 3.04 -12.04
N ALA A 139 -14.92 1.79 -12.40
CA ALA A 139 -15.59 0.63 -11.84
C ALA A 139 -15.40 0.48 -10.33
N GLY A 140 -14.22 0.85 -9.81
CA GLY A 140 -13.98 0.96 -8.38
C GLY A 140 -14.83 2.08 -7.76
N VAL A 141 -14.81 3.27 -8.36
CA VAL A 141 -15.52 4.45 -7.83
C VAL A 141 -17.03 4.24 -7.81
N ASP A 142 -17.60 3.63 -8.86
CA ASP A 142 -19.03 3.36 -8.94
C ASP A 142 -19.50 2.30 -7.92
N LEU A 143 -18.58 1.48 -7.39
CA LEU A 143 -18.90 0.38 -6.50
C LEU A 143 -18.97 0.80 -5.03
N VAL A 144 -18.17 1.78 -4.61
CA VAL A 144 -17.97 2.18 -3.20
C VAL A 144 -18.61 3.51 -2.84
#